data_AF-C6J090-F1
#
_entry.id   AF-C6J090-F1
#
_cell.length_a   1.000
_cell.length_b   1.000
_cell.length_c   1.000
_cell.angle_alpha   90.00
_cell.angle_beta   90.00
_cell.angle_gamma   90.00
#
_symmetry.space_group_name_H-M   'P 1'
#
loop_
_entity.id
_entity.type
_entity.pdbx_description
1 polymer ?
#
loop_
_entity_poly.entity_id
_entity_poly.type
_entity_poly.pdbx_seq_one_letter_code
_entity_poly.pdbx_strand_id
1 'polypeptide(L)' 'METKDDQRVVPDDEEFLSLLQKARDNDPDATLKLIELFKGDIVHISKYIHMSEEDAVSDIILEFLEMIKRREEK' A
#
# COMPACT_ATOMS: atom_id res chain seq x y z
N MET A 1 -10.43 10.87 22.90
CA MET A 1 -10.84 9.49 22.58
C MET A 1 -9.70 8.91 21.78
N GLU A 2 -8.88 8.10 22.42
CA GLU A 2 -7.76 7.40 21.79
C GLU A 2 -8.36 6.23 21.00
N THR A 3 -8.57 6.44 19.70
CA THR A 3 -9.07 5.40 18.81
C THR A 3 -7.99 4.35 18.64
N LYS A 4 -8.20 3.23 19.31
CA LYS A 4 -7.78 1.86 18.98
C LYS A 4 -6.63 1.81 17.98
N ASP A 5 -5.47 1.47 18.51
CA ASP A 5 -4.42 0.71 17.83
C ASP A 5 -5.08 -0.19 16.76
N ASP A 6 -5.04 0.29 15.52
CA ASP A 6 -5.43 -0.48 14.35
C ASP A 6 -4.38 -1.59 14.33
N GLN A 7 -4.70 -2.72 14.97
CA GLN A 7 -3.84 -3.89 15.04
C GLN A 7 -3.69 -4.39 13.61
N ARG A 8 -2.81 -3.74 12.85
CA ARG A 8 -2.25 -4.29 11.64
C ARG A 8 -1.70 -5.62 12.05
N VAL A 9 -2.25 -6.68 11.47
CA VAL A 9 -1.53 -7.93 11.34
C VAL A 9 -0.39 -7.60 10.40
N VAL A 10 0.68 -7.02 10.95
CA VAL A 10 1.92 -6.76 10.21
C VAL A 10 2.44 -8.14 9.85
N PRO A 11 2.49 -8.49 8.55
CA PRO A 11 3.08 -9.75 8.15
C PRO A 11 4.51 -9.82 8.67
N ASP A 12 4.96 -11.02 9.03
CA ASP A 12 6.37 -11.25 9.30
C ASP A 12 7.22 -10.77 8.10
N ASP A 13 8.45 -10.32 8.36
CA ASP A 13 9.33 -9.75 7.35
C ASP A 13 9.46 -10.68 6.11
N GLU A 14 9.52 -12.00 6.31
CA GLU A 14 9.60 -12.95 5.20
C GLU A 14 8.30 -13.02 4.38
N GLU A 15 7.14 -12.98 5.04
CA GLU A 15 5.84 -12.95 4.37
C GLU A 15 5.68 -11.66 3.55
N PHE A 16 6.09 -10.52 4.11
CA PHE A 16 6.06 -9.25 3.41
C PHE A 16 6.96 -9.24 2.17
N LEU A 17 8.20 -9.72 2.30
CA LEU A 17 9.14 -9.79 1.18
C LEU A 17 8.65 -10.72 0.07
N SER A 18 8.05 -11.86 0.42
CA SER A 18 7.42 -12.79 -0.52
C SER A 18 6.26 -12.12 -1.26
N LEU A 19 5.42 -11.38 -0.54
CA LEU A 19 4.30 -10.65 -1.12
C LEU A 19 4.77 -9.55 -2.09
N LEU A 20 5.80 -8.80 -1.69
CA LEU A 20 6.41 -7.75 -2.52
C LEU A 20 7.03 -8.33 -3.80
N GLN A 21 7.70 -9.48 -3.71
CA GLN A 21 8.26 -10.16 -4.88
C GLN A 21 7.16 -10.60 -5.85
N LYS A 22 6.10 -11.24 -5.35
CA LYS A 22 4.97 -11.67 -6.19
C LYS A 22 4.28 -10.48 -6.88
N ALA A 23 4.05 -9.39 -6.15
CA ALA A 23 3.47 -8.18 -6.72
C ALA A 23 4.37 -7.58 -7.81
N ARG A 24 5.70 -7.59 -7.63
CA ARG A 24 6.67 -7.20 -8.67
C ARG A 24 6.54 -8.05 -9.93
N ASP A 25 6.34 -9.35 -9.79
CA ASP A 25 6.10 -10.29 -10.89
C ASP A 25 4.68 -10.22 -11.52
N ASN A 26 3.87 -9.22 -11.14
CA ASN A 26 2.49 -8.98 -11.63
C ASN A 26 1.45 -9.97 -11.09
N ASP A 27 1.71 -10.59 -9.94
CA ASP A 27 0.69 -11.37 -9.25
C ASP A 27 -0.43 -10.44 -8.73
N PRO A 28 -1.67 -10.59 -9.22
CA PRO A 28 -2.76 -9.67 -8.89
C PRO A 28 -3.21 -9.82 -7.43
N ASP A 29 -3.22 -11.04 -6.90
CA ASP A 29 -3.59 -11.33 -5.52
C ASP A 29 -2.60 -10.71 -4.52
N ALA A 30 -1.30 -10.83 -4.79
CA ALA A 30 -0.26 -10.20 -3.97
C ALA A 30 -0.34 -8.67 -4.03
N THR A 31 -0.64 -8.12 -5.21
CA THR A 31 -0.80 -6.68 -5.40
C THR A 31 -1.99 -6.15 -4.60
N LEU A 32 -3.14 -6.83 -4.68
CA LEU A 32 -4.33 -6.48 -3.91
C LEU A 32 -4.07 -6.58 -2.40
N LYS A 33 -3.43 -7.66 -1.95
CA LYS A 33 -3.12 -7.84 -0.52
C LYS A 33 -2.17 -6.76 0.02
N LEU A 34 -1.23 -6.25 -0.80
CA LEU A 34 -0.41 -5.10 -0.43
C LEU A 34 -1.24 -3.82 -0.30
N ILE A 35 -2.13 -3.54 -1.25
CA ILE A 35 -3.01 -2.37 -1.18
C ILE A 35 -3.90 -2.45 0.08
N GLU A 36 -4.46 -3.62 0.38
CA GLU A 36 -5.28 -3.84 1.57
C GLU A 36 -4.49 -3.62 2.88
N LEU A 37 -3.24 -4.09 2.94
CA LEU A 37 -2.37 -3.91 4.11
C LEU A 37 -2.16 -2.43 4.46
N PHE A 38 -2.02 -1.59 3.43
CA PHE A 38 -1.78 -0.15 3.59
C PHE A 38 -3.05 0.71 3.45
N LYS A 39 -4.23 0.12 3.21
CA LYS A 39 -5.48 0.86 2.98
C LYS A 39 -5.78 1.90 4.06
N GLY A 40 -5.52 1.55 5.32
CA GLY A 40 -5.68 2.46 6.45
C GLY A 40 -4.79 3.70 6.33
N ASP A 41 -3.52 3.53 5.95
CA ASP A 41 -2.60 4.66 5.72
C ASP A 41 -3.01 5.46 4.49
N ILE A 42 -3.38 4.79 3.40
CA ILE A 42 -3.77 5.44 2.14
C ILE A 42 -4.95 6.41 2.40
N VAL A 43 -5.98 5.94 3.10
CA VAL A 43 -7.15 6.76 3.47
C VAL A 43 -6.81 7.80 4.55
N HIS A 44 -5.84 7.53 5.41
CA HIS A 44 -5.40 8.52 6.40
C HIS A 44 -4.64 9.67 5.74
N ILE A 45 -3.68 9.36 4.87
CA ILE A 45 -2.82 10.31 4.16
C ILE A 45 -3.64 11.12 3.16
N SER A 46 -4.63 10.51 2.48
CA SER A 46 -5.47 11.21 1.50
C SER A 46 -6.17 12.45 2.07
N LYS A 47 -6.51 12.45 3.36
CA LYS A 47 -7.14 13.59 4.07
C LYS A 47 -6.29 14.85 4.14
N TYR A 48 -4.99 14.71 3.89
CA TYR A 48 -4.02 15.81 3.95
C TYR A 48 -3.63 16.32 2.55
N ILE A 49 -4.18 15.73 1.48
CA ILE A 49 -3.91 16.14 0.10
C ILE A 49 -5.00 17.13 -0.35
N HIS A 50 -4.60 18.23 -1.01
CA HIS A 50 -5.51 19.26 -1.52
C HIS A 50 -6.23 18.81 -2.82
N MET A 51 -7.00 17.72 -2.76
CA MET A 51 -7.89 17.22 -3.81
C MET A 51 -9.04 16.40 -3.18
N SER A 52 -9.96 15.88 -4.01
CA SER A 52 -11.02 14.98 -3.52
C SER A 52 -10.42 13.73 -2.89
N GLU A 53 -11.07 13.15 -1.88
CA GLU A 53 -10.57 11.91 -1.25
C GLU A 53 -10.40 10.78 -2.26
N GLU A 54 -11.34 10.63 -3.20
CA GLU A 54 -11.28 9.62 -4.27
C GLU A 54 -10.07 9.80 -5.20
N ASP A 55 -9.80 11.05 -5.59
CA ASP A 55 -8.63 11.40 -6.43
C ASP A 55 -7.34 11.12 -5.67
N ALA A 56 -7.25 11.57 -4.42
CA ALA A 56 -6.07 11.38 -3.57
C ALA A 56 -5.77 9.90 -3.32
N VAL A 57 -6.79 9.10 -3.01
CA VAL A 57 -6.63 7.65 -2.82
C VAL A 57 -6.12 6.98 -4.10
N SER A 58 -6.67 7.37 -5.25
CA SER A 58 -6.27 6.82 -6.54
C SER A 58 -4.82 7.17 -6.89
N ASP A 59 -4.41 8.41 -6.65
CA ASP A 59 -3.06 8.91 -6.89
C ASP A 59 -2.03 8.20 -5.99
N ILE A 60 -2.34 8.05 -4.69
CA ILE A 60 -1.48 7.32 -3.75
C ILE A 60 -1.32 5.84 -4.17
N ILE A 61 -2.41 5.18 -4.58
CA ILE A 61 -2.36 3.78 -5.03
C ILE A 61 -1.50 3.66 -6.29
N LEU A 62 -1.65 4.58 -7.24
CA LEU A 62 -0.85 4.58 -8.48
C LEU A 62 0.64 4.70 -8.17
N GLU A 63 1.05 5.73 -7.42
CA GLU A 63 2.44 5.94 -7.02
C GLU A 63 2.99 4.74 -6.23
N PHE A 64 2.18 4.16 -5.33
CA PHE A 64 2.56 2.96 -4.58
C PHE A 64 2.85 1.75 -5.50
N LEU A 65 2.00 1.53 -6.50
CA LEU A 65 2.20 0.47 -7.49
C LEU A 65 3.44 0.73 -8.35
N GLU A 66 3.67 1.98 -8.76
CA GLU A 66 4.88 2.36 -9.50
C GLU A 66 6.14 2.12 -8.67
N MET A 67 6.13 2.46 -7.38
CA MET A 67 7.22 2.16 -6.45
C MET A 67 7.50 0.66 -6.33
N ILE A 68 6.47 -0.17 -6.26
CA ILE A 68 6.63 -1.62 -6.22
C ILE A 68 7.32 -2.11 -7.50
N LYS A 69 6.90 -1.59 -8.66
CA LYS A 69 7.38 -1.99 -9.99
C LYS A 69 8.76 -1.45 -10.34
N ARG A 70 9.17 -0.33 -9.75
CA ARG A 70 10.48 0.26 -9.96
C ARG A 70 11.55 -0.68 -9.41
N ARG A 71 12.20 -1.43 -10.31
CA ARG A 71 13.48 -2.07 -9.99
C ARG A 71 14.48 -0.94 -9.80
N GLU A 72 15.24 -0.96 -8.71
CA GLU A 72 16.35 -0.03 -8.54
C GLU A 72 17.26 -0.14 -9.77
N GLU A 73 17.20 0.86 -10.65
CA GLU A 73 18.22 1.06 -11.66
C GLU A 73 19.48 1.42 -10.89
N LYS A 74 20.39 0.45 -10.74
CA LYS A 74 21.74 0.68 -10.21
C LYS A 74 22.56 1.55 -11.16
#